data_AF-A0A7V8Y9Q0-F1
#
_entry.id   AF-A0A7V8Y9Q0-F1
#
_cell.length_a   1.000
_cell.length_b   1.000
_cell.length_c   1.000
_cell.angle_alpha   90.00
_cell.angle_beta   90.00
_cell.angle_gamma   90.00
#
_symmetry.space_group_name_H-M   'P 1'
#
loop_
_entity.id
_entity.type
_entity.pdbx_description
1 polymer ?
#
loop_
_entity_poly.entity_id
_entity_poly.type
_entity_poly.pdbx_seq_one_letter_code
_entity_poly.pdbx_strand_id
1 'polypeptide(L)'
;MPLADPDLQGVRKPPAFSRPDIDALVAFVATLGDGPPVPDADPDAGELSVGQALFSTNCAPCHGSTGTGGAVGSGAIAPSLHRSEPVQVAEAILSGPGQMPVFGFTEDEQNSVLAYVEHVQQAPSPGGADIGDIGSVPEGYVAWGIGTIAVLLVAVFIGTGKAESSGGRS
;
A
#
# COMPACT_ATOMS: atom_id res chain seq x y z
N MET A 1 -20.14 3.44 -7.07
CA MET A 1 -20.86 3.06 -8.30
C MET A 1 -20.17 1.85 -8.91
N PRO A 2 -20.90 0.82 -9.37
CA PRO A 2 -20.31 -0.26 -10.15
C PRO A 2 -19.58 0.33 -11.35
N LEU A 3 -18.41 -0.22 -11.68
CA LEU A 3 -17.72 0.16 -12.91
C LEU A 3 -18.61 -0.21 -14.10
N ALA A 4 -18.61 0.63 -15.14
CA ALA A 4 -19.38 0.38 -16.35
C ALA A 4 -18.96 -0.95 -17.04
N ASP A 5 -17.72 -1.34 -16.83
CA ASP A 5 -17.17 -2.63 -17.21
C ASP A 5 -16.54 -3.27 -15.95
N PRO A 6 -17.07 -4.41 -15.47
CA PRO A 6 -16.57 -5.09 -14.29
C PRO A 6 -15.18 -5.73 -14.50
N ASP A 7 -14.74 -5.89 -15.76
CA ASP A 7 -13.41 -6.41 -16.09
C ASP A 7 -12.33 -5.32 -16.03
N LEU A 8 -12.73 -4.04 -15.94
CA LEU A 8 -11.79 -2.92 -15.82
C LEU A 8 -11.45 -2.63 -14.36
N GLN A 9 -10.19 -2.26 -14.12
CA GLN A 9 -9.76 -1.80 -12.82
C GLN A 9 -10.19 -0.36 -12.56
N GLY A 10 -10.73 -0.11 -11.36
CA GLY A 10 -11.01 1.24 -10.88
C GLY A 10 -9.72 2.02 -10.65
N VAL A 11 -9.29 2.81 -11.63
CA VAL A 11 -8.14 3.71 -11.47
C VAL A 11 -8.61 5.05 -10.91
N ARG A 12 -7.87 5.59 -9.93
CA ARG A 12 -8.11 6.94 -9.38
C ARG A 12 -8.08 7.98 -10.51
N LYS A 13 -9.16 8.76 -10.63
CA LYS A 13 -9.31 9.86 -11.59
C LYS A 13 -9.82 11.11 -10.85
N PRO A 14 -9.61 12.32 -11.37
CA PRO A 14 -10.29 13.51 -10.87
C PRO A 14 -11.81 13.28 -10.84
N PRO A 15 -12.53 13.79 -9.82
CA PRO A 15 -13.97 13.69 -9.77
C PRO A 15 -14.61 14.26 -11.04
N ALA A 16 -15.57 13.52 -11.62
CA ALA A 16 -16.27 13.96 -12.83
C ALA A 16 -17.27 15.10 -12.55
N PHE A 17 -17.66 15.27 -11.29
CA PHE A 17 -18.66 16.23 -10.83
C PHE A 17 -18.06 17.17 -9.77
N SER A 18 -18.64 18.37 -9.66
CA SER A 18 -18.29 19.31 -8.59
C SER A 18 -18.81 18.82 -7.24
N ARG A 19 -18.29 19.37 -6.11
CA ARG A 19 -18.81 19.01 -4.77
C ARG A 19 -20.33 19.25 -4.64
N PRO A 20 -20.88 20.42 -5.03
CA PRO A 20 -22.33 20.64 -4.98
C PRO A 20 -23.13 19.65 -5.82
N ASP A 21 -22.63 19.24 -6.99
CA ASP A 21 -23.30 18.26 -7.85
C ASP A 21 -23.28 16.86 -7.20
N ILE A 22 -22.16 16.49 -6.58
CA ILE A 22 -22.05 15.22 -5.83
C ILE A 22 -23.06 15.22 -4.67
N ASP A 23 -23.15 16.30 -3.91
CA ASP A 23 -24.08 16.41 -2.78
C ASP A 23 -25.54 16.29 -3.25
N ALA A 24 -25.87 16.93 -4.38
CA ALA A 24 -27.20 16.82 -5.00
C ALA A 24 -27.50 15.39 -5.47
N LEU A 25 -26.52 14.70 -6.04
CA LEU A 25 -26.65 13.30 -6.45
C LEU A 25 -26.82 12.36 -5.25
N VAL A 26 -26.04 12.56 -4.18
CA VAL A 26 -26.16 11.78 -2.93
C VAL A 26 -27.54 11.97 -2.31
N ALA A 27 -28.01 13.22 -2.22
CA ALA A 27 -29.35 13.54 -1.72
C ALA A 27 -30.45 12.89 -2.58
N PHE A 28 -30.31 12.92 -3.90
CA PHE A 28 -31.25 12.25 -4.80
C PHE A 28 -31.23 10.73 -4.61
N VAL A 29 -30.06 10.09 -4.54
CA VAL A 29 -29.93 8.64 -4.32
C VAL A 29 -30.55 8.23 -2.99
N ALA A 30 -30.40 9.04 -1.94
CA ALA A 30 -31.05 8.80 -0.64
C ALA A 30 -32.60 8.82 -0.73
N THR A 31 -33.19 9.49 -1.73
CA THR A 31 -34.64 9.39 -1.97
C THR A 31 -35.09 8.07 -2.61
N LEU A 32 -34.15 7.32 -3.20
CA LEU A 32 -34.43 6.07 -3.92
C LEU A 32 -34.35 4.83 -3.01
N GLY A 33 -33.80 4.96 -1.80
CA GLY A 33 -33.74 3.90 -0.80
C GLY A 33 -32.75 4.16 0.32
N ASP A 34 -32.75 3.29 1.33
CA ASP A 34 -31.84 3.33 2.46
C ASP A 34 -30.52 2.62 2.12
N GLY A 35 -29.54 3.41 1.64
CA GLY A 35 -28.14 3.00 1.59
C GLY A 35 -27.43 3.22 2.94
N PRO A 36 -26.29 2.58 3.19
CA PRO A 36 -25.47 2.92 4.36
C PRO A 36 -25.10 4.41 4.30
N PRO A 37 -25.18 5.14 5.43
CA PRO A 37 -24.77 6.53 5.48
C PRO A 37 -23.25 6.63 5.21
N VAL A 38 -22.80 7.83 4.85
CA VAL A 38 -21.36 8.14 4.86
C VAL A 38 -20.86 7.89 6.30
N PRO A 39 -19.85 7.03 6.49
CA PRO A 39 -19.33 6.73 7.83
C PRO A 39 -18.72 7.99 8.45
N ASP A 40 -18.93 8.14 9.76
CA ASP A 40 -18.15 9.09 10.54
C ASP A 40 -16.75 8.49 10.73
N ALA A 41 -15.73 9.24 10.32
CA ALA A 41 -14.36 8.75 10.25
C ALA A 41 -13.51 9.58 11.21
N ASP A 42 -13.19 9.01 12.37
CA ASP A 42 -12.40 9.66 13.41
C ASP A 42 -11.16 8.81 13.74
N PRO A 43 -10.05 8.98 13.00
CA PRO A 43 -8.81 8.27 13.30
C PRO A 43 -8.23 8.62 14.68
N ASP A 44 -8.53 9.80 15.24
CA ASP A 44 -8.04 10.20 16.56
C ASP A 44 -8.73 9.41 17.69
N ALA A 45 -9.93 8.87 17.44
CA ALA A 45 -10.63 7.97 18.36
C ALA A 45 -10.10 6.52 18.32
N GLY A 46 -9.22 6.19 17.36
CA GLY A 46 -8.71 4.84 17.15
C GLY A 46 -7.52 4.45 18.05
N GLU A 47 -7.40 3.15 18.36
CA GLU A 47 -6.23 2.58 19.03
C GLU A 47 -5.21 2.05 18.01
N LEU A 48 -4.04 2.67 17.95
CA LEU A 48 -3.02 2.33 16.95
C LEU A 48 -2.59 0.85 16.97
N SER A 49 -2.47 0.23 18.15
CA SER A 49 -2.10 -1.18 18.29
C SER A 49 -3.18 -2.14 17.78
N VAL A 50 -4.45 -1.79 17.99
CA VAL A 50 -5.59 -2.56 17.45
C VAL A 50 -5.60 -2.41 15.93
N GLY A 51 -5.46 -1.19 15.45
CA GLY A 51 -5.35 -0.87 14.02
C GLY A 51 -4.23 -1.66 13.33
N GLN A 52 -3.05 -1.75 13.95
CA GLN A 52 -1.93 -2.53 13.44
C GLN A 52 -2.28 -4.01 13.28
N ALA A 53 -2.88 -4.61 14.31
CA ALA A 53 -3.24 -6.03 14.30
C ALA A 53 -4.30 -6.33 13.23
N LEU A 54 -5.33 -5.48 13.14
CA LEU A 54 -6.39 -5.60 12.14
C LEU A 54 -5.84 -5.40 10.73
N PHE A 55 -5.05 -4.35 10.51
CA PHE A 55 -4.45 -4.07 9.20
C PHE A 55 -3.51 -5.19 8.75
N SER A 56 -2.63 -5.66 9.63
CA SER A 56 -1.67 -6.73 9.31
C SER A 56 -2.35 -8.02 8.88
N THR A 57 -3.50 -8.33 9.50
CA THR A 57 -4.24 -9.57 9.24
C THR A 57 -5.16 -9.46 8.02
N ASN A 58 -5.79 -8.30 7.82
CA ASN A 58 -6.90 -8.14 6.88
C ASN A 58 -6.55 -7.32 5.63
N CYS A 59 -5.62 -6.37 5.73
CA CYS A 59 -5.37 -5.36 4.71
C CYS A 59 -4.01 -5.51 4.05
N ALA A 60 -2.97 -5.77 4.85
CA ALA A 60 -1.58 -5.92 4.41
C ALA A 60 -1.37 -7.03 3.34
N PRO A 61 -2.10 -8.16 3.35
CA PRO A 61 -1.96 -9.17 2.28
C PRO A 61 -2.21 -8.61 0.87
N CYS A 62 -3.00 -7.54 0.75
CA CYS A 62 -3.31 -6.91 -0.53
C CYS A 62 -2.62 -5.55 -0.69
N HIS A 63 -2.63 -4.72 0.34
CA HIS A 63 -2.12 -3.35 0.27
C HIS A 63 -0.64 -3.21 0.65
N GLY A 64 0.01 -4.31 1.06
CA GLY A 64 1.36 -4.29 1.60
C GLY A 64 1.42 -3.75 3.03
N SER A 65 2.50 -4.04 3.74
CA SER A 65 2.68 -3.60 5.13
C SER A 65 2.79 -2.08 5.28
N THR A 66 3.21 -1.39 4.22
CA THR A 66 3.36 0.06 4.13
C THR A 66 2.14 0.76 3.50
N GLY A 67 1.16 0.01 2.98
CA GLY A 67 0.04 0.59 2.25
C GLY A 67 0.38 1.04 0.82
N THR A 68 1.53 0.65 0.27
CA THR A 68 1.94 1.00 -1.12
C THR A 68 0.99 0.42 -2.18
N GLY A 69 0.26 -0.65 -1.86
CA GLY A 69 -0.55 -1.40 -2.82
C GLY A 69 0.28 -2.39 -3.63
N GLY A 70 -0.38 -3.16 -4.51
CA GLY A 70 0.30 -4.19 -5.28
C GLY A 70 -0.62 -5.08 -6.08
N ALA A 71 -0.02 -6.01 -6.83
CA ALA A 71 -0.78 -7.01 -7.57
C ALA A 71 -1.37 -8.06 -6.61
N VAL A 72 -2.68 -8.29 -6.72
CA VAL A 72 -3.44 -9.21 -5.83
C VAL A 72 -3.89 -10.49 -6.53
N GLY A 73 -3.44 -10.72 -7.76
CA GLY A 73 -3.81 -11.87 -8.59
C GLY A 73 -4.87 -11.53 -9.63
N SER A 74 -5.11 -12.44 -10.57
CA SER A 74 -6.14 -12.32 -11.63
C SER A 74 -6.16 -11.00 -12.41
N GLY A 75 -5.02 -10.30 -12.50
CA GLY A 75 -4.90 -8.99 -13.15
C GLY A 75 -5.39 -7.80 -12.30
N ALA A 76 -5.88 -8.03 -11.08
CA ALA A 76 -6.34 -6.99 -10.17
C ALA A 76 -5.16 -6.36 -9.38
N ILE A 77 -5.31 -5.08 -9.06
CA ILE A 77 -4.31 -4.26 -8.36
C ILE A 77 -4.95 -3.60 -7.13
N ALA A 78 -4.44 -3.88 -5.93
CA ALA A 78 -4.80 -3.10 -4.76
C ALA A 78 -4.19 -1.69 -4.88
N PRO A 79 -5.00 -0.61 -4.77
CA PRO A 79 -4.49 0.74 -4.85
C PRO A 79 -3.62 1.09 -3.64
N SER A 80 -2.72 2.05 -3.84
CA SER A 80 -1.97 2.68 -2.76
C SER A 80 -2.89 3.46 -1.83
N LEU A 81 -2.64 3.34 -0.53
CA LEU A 81 -3.36 4.06 0.53
C LEU A 81 -2.79 5.45 0.81
N HIS A 82 -1.60 5.82 0.32
CA HIS A 82 -0.89 7.08 0.64
C HIS A 82 -1.61 8.39 0.26
N ARG A 83 -2.69 8.32 -0.50
CA ARG A 83 -3.46 9.51 -0.94
C ARG A 83 -4.95 9.36 -0.64
N SER A 84 -5.30 8.49 0.29
CA SER A 84 -6.68 8.19 0.65
C SER A 84 -7.04 8.91 1.93
N GLU A 85 -8.17 9.61 1.90
CA GLU A 85 -8.73 10.27 3.09
C GLU A 85 -9.38 9.24 4.03
N PRO A 86 -9.42 9.48 5.35
CA PRO A 86 -10.01 8.55 6.31
C PRO A 86 -11.42 8.08 5.95
N VAL A 87 -12.29 9.02 5.54
CA VAL A 87 -13.66 8.70 5.08
C VAL A 87 -13.68 7.77 3.86
N GLN A 88 -12.72 7.90 2.93
CA GLN A 88 -12.64 7.02 1.76
C GLN A 88 -12.19 5.61 2.14
N VAL A 89 -11.32 5.49 3.14
CA VAL A 89 -10.90 4.20 3.68
C VAL A 89 -12.07 3.53 4.41
N ALA A 90 -12.81 4.29 5.22
CA ALA A 90 -14.01 3.81 5.91
C ALA A 90 -15.09 3.32 4.92
N GLU A 91 -15.38 4.12 3.87
CA GLU A 91 -16.28 3.72 2.79
C GLU A 91 -15.82 2.44 2.07
N ALA A 92 -14.51 2.28 1.86
CA ALA A 92 -13.95 1.08 1.24
C ALA A 92 -14.08 -0.17 2.13
N ILE A 93 -13.89 -0.04 3.44
CA ILE A 93 -14.08 -1.11 4.43
C ILE A 93 -15.54 -1.59 4.42
N LEU A 94 -16.49 -0.65 4.34
CA LEU A 94 -17.92 -0.95 4.34
C LEU A 94 -18.43 -1.51 3.00
N SER A 95 -17.93 -0.99 1.87
CA SER A 95 -18.47 -1.31 0.54
C SER A 95 -17.71 -2.42 -0.19
N GLY A 96 -16.45 -2.69 0.15
CA GLY A 96 -15.62 -3.71 -0.49
C GLY A 96 -15.45 -3.51 -2.01
N PRO A 97 -14.78 -2.43 -2.47
CA PRO A 97 -14.68 -2.14 -3.89
C PRO A 97 -13.82 -3.17 -4.65
N GLY A 98 -14.33 -3.63 -5.80
CA GLY A 98 -13.62 -4.56 -6.68
C GLY A 98 -13.49 -5.95 -6.06
N GLN A 99 -12.25 -6.39 -5.83
CA GLN A 99 -11.93 -7.67 -5.18
C GLN A 99 -11.72 -7.52 -3.65
N MET A 100 -11.84 -6.31 -3.11
CA MET A 100 -11.71 -6.07 -1.67
C MET A 100 -12.93 -6.65 -0.95
N PRO A 101 -12.76 -7.53 0.05
CA PRO A 101 -13.89 -8.05 0.81
C PRO A 101 -14.51 -6.95 1.69
N VAL A 102 -15.78 -7.15 2.06
CA VAL A 102 -16.45 -6.31 3.07
C VAL A 102 -16.02 -6.76 4.46
N PHE A 103 -15.71 -5.81 5.33
CA PHE A 103 -15.30 -6.10 6.71
C PHE A 103 -16.36 -5.63 7.71
N GLY A 104 -16.78 -6.53 8.60
CA GLY A 104 -17.78 -6.25 9.64
C GLY A 104 -17.18 -5.72 10.94
N PHE A 105 -16.31 -4.71 10.85
CA PHE A 105 -15.69 -4.08 12.01
C PHE A 105 -16.69 -3.24 12.81
N THR A 106 -16.48 -3.13 14.12
CA THR A 106 -17.15 -2.10 14.92
C THR A 106 -16.63 -0.70 14.56
N GLU A 107 -17.31 0.34 15.02
CA GLU A 107 -16.87 1.74 14.82
C GLU A 107 -15.47 1.98 15.42
N ASP A 108 -15.22 1.50 16.64
CA ASP A 108 -13.92 1.59 17.31
C ASP A 108 -12.81 0.85 16.55
N GLU A 109 -13.11 -0.34 16.03
CA GLU A 109 -12.17 -1.13 15.22
C GLU A 109 -11.88 -0.44 13.88
N GLN A 110 -12.91 0.13 13.25
CA GLN A 110 -12.76 0.91 12.02
C GLN A 110 -11.87 2.12 12.27
N ASN A 111 -12.16 2.95 13.28
CA ASN A 111 -11.34 4.10 13.65
C ASN A 111 -9.90 3.70 13.98
N SER A 112 -9.69 2.56 14.64
CA SER A 112 -8.35 2.01 14.86
C SER A 112 -7.62 1.67 13.56
N VAL A 113 -8.31 1.06 12.59
CA VAL A 113 -7.74 0.81 11.26
C VAL A 113 -7.42 2.13 10.54
N LEU A 114 -8.29 3.13 10.62
CA LEU A 114 -8.05 4.46 10.03
C LEU A 114 -6.80 5.11 10.63
N ALA A 115 -6.68 5.09 11.96
CA ALA A 115 -5.51 5.60 12.69
C ALA A 115 -4.21 4.91 12.23
N TYR A 116 -4.25 3.59 12.04
CA TYR A 116 -3.08 2.85 11.58
C TYR A 116 -2.77 3.11 10.09
N VAL A 117 -3.80 3.29 9.25
CA VAL A 117 -3.59 3.70 7.85
C VAL A 117 -2.91 5.06 7.82
N GLU A 118 -3.39 6.04 8.57
CA GLU A 118 -2.75 7.36 8.66
C GLU A 118 -1.30 7.26 9.19
N HIS A 119 -1.07 6.40 10.17
CA HIS A 119 0.28 6.13 10.67
C HIS A 119 1.22 5.61 9.58
N VAL A 120 0.81 4.61 8.78
CA VAL A 120 1.67 4.09 7.69
C VAL A 120 1.83 5.08 6.54
N GLN A 121 0.89 6.00 6.35
CA GLN A 121 1.03 7.09 5.37
C GLN A 121 2.12 8.09 5.76
N GLN A 122 2.33 8.31 7.05
CA GLN A 122 3.25 9.29 7.61
C GLN A 122 4.58 8.68 8.09
N ALA A 123 4.63 7.36 8.28
CA ALA A 123 5.80 6.67 8.79
C ALA A 123 7.00 6.84 7.82
N PRO A 124 8.13 7.43 8.26
CA PRO A 124 9.33 7.47 7.45
C PRO A 124 9.89 6.06 7.27
N SER A 125 10.31 5.71 6.05
CA SER A 125 10.91 4.42 5.70
C SER A 125 12.13 4.13 6.59
N PRO A 126 12.08 3.18 7.53
CA PRO A 126 13.18 2.92 8.44
C PRO A 126 14.21 2.01 7.77
N GLY A 127 15.21 2.59 7.10
CA GLY A 127 16.41 1.86 6.68
C GLY A 127 16.96 2.20 5.29
N GLY A 128 17.87 3.17 5.22
CA GLY A 128 18.71 3.37 4.04
C GLY A 128 18.01 4.05 2.85
N ALA A 129 18.68 4.04 1.68
CA ALA A 129 18.22 4.73 0.49
C ALA A 129 16.81 4.27 0.09
N ASP A 130 15.91 5.22 -0.08
CA ASP A 130 14.50 4.99 -0.40
C ASP A 130 14.36 4.40 -1.81
N ILE A 131 14.27 3.07 -1.89
CA ILE A 131 14.02 2.30 -3.12
C ILE A 131 12.52 2.01 -3.27
N GLY A 132 11.66 2.95 -2.86
CA GLY A 132 10.23 2.98 -3.17
C GLY A 132 9.34 2.07 -2.32
N ASP A 133 9.76 1.73 -1.10
CA ASP A 133 8.98 0.93 -0.13
C ASP A 133 8.39 -0.38 -0.73
N ILE A 134 9.10 -1.00 -1.67
CA ILE A 134 8.65 -2.21 -2.41
C ILE A 134 8.99 -3.51 -1.62
N GLY A 135 9.45 -3.37 -0.37
CA GLY A 135 9.71 -4.49 0.55
C GLY A 135 11.00 -5.26 0.32
N SER A 136 11.12 -6.43 0.97
CA SER A 136 12.38 -7.19 1.09
C SER A 136 12.92 -7.77 -0.21
N VAL A 137 12.10 -7.85 -1.26
CA VAL A 137 12.51 -8.49 -2.52
C VAL A 137 13.46 -7.58 -3.32
N PRO A 138 13.13 -6.32 -3.67
CA PRO A 138 14.08 -5.43 -4.34
C PRO A 138 15.32 -5.14 -3.51
N GLU A 139 15.17 -4.99 -2.19
CA GLU A 139 16.29 -4.85 -1.26
C GLU A 139 17.25 -6.06 -1.35
N GLY A 140 16.70 -7.27 -1.40
CA GLY A 140 17.46 -8.50 -1.60
C GLY A 140 18.19 -8.53 -2.94
N TYR A 141 17.56 -8.08 -4.02
CA TYR A 141 18.20 -7.98 -5.34
C TYR A 141 19.35 -6.98 -5.35
N VAL A 142 19.18 -5.81 -4.71
CA VAL A 142 20.22 -4.79 -4.60
C VAL A 142 21.39 -5.31 -3.75
N ALA A 143 21.09 -5.92 -2.59
CA ALA A 143 22.11 -6.52 -1.73
C ALA A 143 22.89 -7.64 -2.44
N TRP A 144 22.19 -8.50 -3.19
CA TRP A 144 22.81 -9.55 -4.00
C TRP A 144 23.68 -8.99 -5.12
N GLY A 145 23.20 -7.96 -5.83
CA GLY A 145 23.94 -7.29 -6.89
C GLY A 145 25.23 -6.64 -6.36
N ILE A 146 25.13 -5.84 -5.31
CA ILE A 146 26.28 -5.18 -4.66
C ILE A 146 27.25 -6.24 -4.10
N GLY A 147 26.74 -7.25 -3.41
CA GLY A 147 27.55 -8.32 -2.84
C GLY A 147 28.31 -9.09 -3.91
N THR A 148 27.65 -9.44 -5.02
CA THR A 148 28.26 -10.16 -6.14
C THR A 148 29.34 -9.31 -6.81
N ILE A 149 29.08 -8.03 -7.06
CA ILE A 149 30.07 -7.10 -7.63
C ILE A 149 31.28 -6.96 -6.70
N ALA A 150 31.07 -6.80 -5.40
CA ALA A 150 32.14 -6.68 -4.42
C ALA A 150 33.01 -7.96 -4.39
N VAL A 151 32.40 -9.14 -4.40
CA VAL A 151 33.12 -10.42 -4.43
C VAL A 151 33.95 -10.56 -5.71
N LEU A 152 33.39 -10.18 -6.88
CA LEU A 152 34.12 -10.21 -8.15
C LEU A 152 35.32 -9.24 -8.14
N LEU A 153 35.15 -8.03 -7.60
CA LEU A 153 36.25 -7.06 -7.48
C LEU A 153 37.37 -7.58 -6.57
N VAL A 154 37.03 -8.19 -5.43
CA VAL A 154 38.01 -8.80 -4.53
C VAL A 154 38.71 -9.98 -5.22
N ALA A 155 37.98 -10.84 -5.92
CA ALA A 155 38.55 -11.98 -6.65
C ALA A 155 39.53 -11.53 -7.75
N VAL A 156 39.16 -10.50 -8.52
CA VAL A 156 40.04 -9.90 -9.53
C VAL A 156 41.28 -9.28 -8.88
N PHE A 157 41.13 -8.52 -7.79
CA PHE A 157 42.25 -7.91 -7.07
C PHE A 157 43.25 -8.94 -6.53
N ILE A 158 42.75 -10.03 -5.92
CA ILE A 158 43.60 -11.13 -5.44
C ILE A 158 44.26 -11.86 -6.63
N GLY A 159 43.52 -12.08 -7.72
CA GLY A 159 44.02 -12.75 -8.92
C GLY A 159 45.14 -11.99 -9.62
N THR A 160 44.98 -10.69 -9.82
CA THR A 160 46.00 -9.83 -10.45
C THR A 160 47.19 -9.56 -9.53
N GLY A 161 46.95 -9.41 -8.22
CA GLY A 161 48.03 -9.25 -7.23
C GLY A 161 48.95 -10.49 -7.11
N LYS A 162 48.42 -11.69 -7.37
CA LYS A 162 49.21 -12.94 -7.33
C LYS A 162 50.05 -13.13 -8.60
N ALA A 163 49.54 -12.68 -9.76
CA ALA A 163 50.25 -12.73 -11.05
C ALA A 163 51.51 -11.85 -11.07
N GLU A 164 51.48 -10.68 -10.41
CA GLU A 164 52.63 -9.77 -10.31
C GLU A 164 53.76 -10.38 -9.43
N SER A 165 53.42 -11.19 -8.43
CA SER A 165 54.40 -11.77 -7.48
C SER A 165 55.19 -12.96 -8.04
N SER A 166 54.71 -13.62 -9.11
CA SER A 166 55.35 -14.80 -9.71
C SER A 166 56.27 -14.49 -10.90
N GLY A 167 56.33 -13.23 -11.37
CA GLY A 167 57.19 -12.82 -12.49
C GLY A 167 58.61 -12.39 -12.12
N GLY A 168 58.91 -12.24 -10.82
CA GLY A 168 60.21 -11.76 -10.32
C GLY A 168 61.07 -12.85 -9.71
N ARG A 169 61.50 -13.84 -10.50
CA ARG A 169 62.58 -14.76 -10.11
C ARG A 169 63.28 -15.29 -11.36
N SER A 170 64.18 -14.48 -11.89
CA SER A 170 65.29 -14.85 -12.78
C SER A 170 66.59 -14.44 -12.12
#